data_AF-A0A7S3GVB2-F1
#
_entry.id   AF-A0A7S3GVB2-F1
#
_cell.length_a   1.000
_cell.length_b   1.000
_cell.length_c   1.000
_cell.angle_alpha   90.00
_cell.angle_beta   90.00
_cell.angle_gamma   90.00
#
_symmetry.space_group_name_H-M   'P 1'
#
loop_
_entity.id
_entity.type
_entity.pdbx_description
1 polymer ?
#
loop_
_entity_poly.entity_id
_entity_poly.type
_entity_poly.pdbx_seq_one_letter_code
_entity_poly.pdbx_strand_id
1 'polypeptide(L)'
;NTKVVHQAHGKVIIMIIFLIIDLGLNSTLDYDALNDSLADNVLLGIFGLQVVIQISILLILFLAAADTYLFRVGLLGMLVRTISVVLLVHPIYMALTIGVGAYRVRHLSGTGTLDNLWKNDTFIAISFIQKLVAIPYYIANVRATIKLEDPMYFNKAAWINVIKQQKRLFEKE
;
A
#
# COMPACT_ATOMS: atom_id res chain seq x y z
N ASN A 1 6.30 -26.70 -11.38
CA ASN A 1 5.07 -25.90 -11.15
C ASN A 1 4.84 -25.56 -9.67
N THR A 2 5.03 -26.48 -8.73
CA THR A 2 4.82 -26.24 -7.28
C THR A 2 5.68 -25.14 -6.67
N LYS A 3 6.97 -25.02 -7.04
CA LYS A 3 7.87 -23.97 -6.53
C LYS A 3 7.44 -22.55 -6.92
N VAL A 4 6.89 -22.37 -8.12
CA VAL A 4 6.45 -21.05 -8.62
C VAL A 4 5.19 -20.60 -7.88
N VAL A 5 4.26 -21.53 -7.66
CA VAL A 5 3.02 -21.29 -6.89
C VAL A 5 3.35 -20.94 -5.43
N HIS A 6 4.27 -21.66 -4.79
CA HIS A 6 4.69 -21.37 -3.42
C HIS A 6 5.35 -19.99 -3.26
N GLN A 7 6.14 -19.58 -4.24
CA GLN A 7 6.82 -18.28 -4.24
C GLN A 7 5.85 -17.12 -4.47
N ALA A 8 4.78 -17.35 -5.23
CA ALA A 8 3.73 -16.37 -5.51
C ALA A 8 2.89 -16.10 -4.23
N HIS A 9 2.47 -17.17 -3.54
CA HIS A 9 1.72 -17.07 -2.28
C HIS A 9 2.53 -16.35 -1.18
N GLY A 10 3.85 -16.59 -1.13
CA GLY A 10 4.73 -15.95 -0.16
C GLY A 10 4.71 -14.41 -0.25
N LYS A 11 4.66 -13.84 -1.46
CA LYS A 11 4.63 -12.39 -1.66
C LYS A 11 3.33 -11.77 -1.16
N VAL A 12 2.20 -12.45 -1.39
CA VAL A 12 0.89 -11.99 -0.92
C VAL A 12 0.81 -12.01 0.60
N ILE A 13 1.33 -13.06 1.23
CA ILE A 13 1.39 -13.16 2.69
C ILE A 13 2.25 -12.03 3.27
N ILE A 14 3.44 -11.78 2.70
CA ILE A 14 4.30 -10.68 3.13
C ILE A 14 3.59 -9.33 2.96
N MET A 15 2.91 -9.10 1.83
CA MET A 15 2.13 -7.88 1.60
C MET A 15 1.06 -7.69 2.67
N ILE A 16 0.29 -8.74 2.98
CA ILE A 16 -0.76 -8.68 4.00
C ILE A 16 -0.16 -8.36 5.37
N ILE A 17 0.96 -8.99 5.75
CA ILE A 17 1.66 -8.71 7.00
C ILE A 17 2.06 -7.23 7.08
N PHE A 18 2.66 -6.68 6.02
CA PHE A 18 3.08 -5.27 6.00
C PHE A 18 1.89 -4.31 6.09
N LEU A 19 0.76 -4.63 5.43
CA LEU A 19 -0.46 -3.81 5.52
C LEU A 19 -1.08 -3.87 6.93
N ILE A 20 -1.05 -5.04 7.59
CA ILE A 20 -1.49 -5.16 8.99
C ILE A 20 -0.58 -4.36 9.91
N ILE A 21 0.73 -4.37 9.68
CA ILE A 21 1.69 -3.55 10.44
C ILE A 21 1.40 -2.06 10.23
N ASP A 22 1.20 -1.58 8.99
CA ASP A 22 0.83 -0.17 8.74
C ASP A 22 -0.47 0.22 9.45
N LEU A 23 -1.50 -0.64 9.39
CA LEU A 23 -2.77 -0.41 10.08
C LEU A 23 -2.59 -0.36 11.61
N GLY A 24 -1.78 -1.27 12.15
CA GLY A 24 -1.44 -1.33 13.57
C GLY A 24 -0.69 -0.08 14.04
N LEU A 25 0.30 0.37 13.26
CA LEU A 25 1.03 1.62 13.54
C LEU A 25 0.11 2.84 13.45
N ASN A 26 -0.75 2.94 12.42
CA ASN A 26 -1.73 4.02 12.31
C ASN A 26 -2.68 4.08 13.50
N SER A 27 -3.12 2.92 14.00
CA SER A 27 -4.00 2.82 15.17
C SER A 27 -3.27 3.10 16.48
N THR A 28 -2.00 2.69 16.59
CA THR A 28 -1.15 2.91 17.77
C THR A 28 -0.84 4.38 17.96
N LEU A 29 -0.61 5.10 16.86
CA LEU A 29 -0.41 6.55 16.92
C LEU A 29 -1.60 7.27 17.56
N ASP A 30 -2.83 6.78 17.40
CA ASP A 30 -4.02 7.41 18.01
C ASP A 30 -4.19 7.11 19.50
N TYR A 31 -3.46 6.14 20.06
CA TYR A 31 -3.63 5.72 21.44
C TYR A 31 -2.80 6.58 22.41
N ASP A 32 -3.48 7.03 23.47
CA ASP A 32 -3.14 8.12 24.40
C ASP A 32 -2.02 7.80 25.43
N ALA A 33 -1.41 6.62 25.37
CA ALA A 33 -0.55 6.12 26.46
C ALA A 33 0.90 6.66 26.46
N LEU A 34 1.27 7.49 25.50
CA LEU A 34 2.61 8.09 25.41
C LEU A 34 2.65 9.41 26.19
N ASN A 35 2.50 9.33 27.51
CA ASN A 35 2.32 10.49 28.41
C ASN A 35 3.62 10.93 29.13
N ASP A 36 4.78 10.55 28.62
CA ASP A 36 6.09 10.77 29.26
C ASP A 36 7.07 11.53 28.36
N SER A 37 8.12 12.14 28.90
CA SER A 37 9.12 12.89 28.13
C SER A 37 9.90 12.06 27.08
N LEU A 38 9.77 10.73 27.12
CA LEU A 38 10.29 9.80 26.12
C LEU A 38 9.32 9.60 24.93
N ALA A 39 8.09 10.11 25.04
CA ALA A 39 7.01 9.97 24.08
C ALA A 39 7.36 10.56 22.72
N ASP A 40 8.01 11.73 22.67
CA ASP A 40 8.31 12.42 21.42
C ASP A 40 9.25 11.61 20.52
N ASN A 41 10.33 11.07 21.09
CA ASN A 41 11.30 10.25 20.35
C ASN A 41 10.68 8.91 19.91
N VAL A 42 9.85 8.32 20.76
CA VAL A 42 9.14 7.07 20.43
C VAL A 42 8.08 7.32 19.35
N LEU A 43 7.33 8.42 19.43
CA LEU A 43 6.34 8.83 18.45
C LEU A 43 6.97 9.08 17.08
N LEU A 44 8.09 9.81 17.05
CA LEU A 44 8.87 10.04 15.84
C LEU A 44 9.39 8.71 15.27
N GLY A 45 9.83 7.79 16.14
CA GLY A 45 10.25 6.44 15.75
C GLY A 45 9.13 5.61 15.14
N ILE A 46 7.94 5.58 15.76
CA ILE A 46 6.76 4.87 15.26
C ILE A 46 6.29 5.46 13.93
N PHE A 47 6.25 6.79 13.83
CA PHE A 47 5.91 7.49 12.59
C PHE A 47 6.93 7.20 11.47
N GLY A 48 8.23 7.29 11.77
CA GLY A 48 9.29 6.95 10.82
C GLY A 48 9.20 5.49 10.36
N LEU A 49 8.94 4.57 11.28
CA LEU A 49 8.70 3.16 10.96
C LEU A 49 7.48 2.99 10.05
N GLN A 50 6.39 3.71 10.29
CA GLN A 50 5.20 3.65 9.44
C GLN A 50 5.52 4.07 7.98
N VAL A 51 6.27 5.17 7.80
CA VAL A 51 6.68 5.62 6.46
C VAL A 51 7.57 4.57 5.78
N VAL A 52 8.51 3.96 6.50
CA VAL A 52 9.37 2.88 5.98
C VAL A 52 8.55 1.67 5.55
N ILE A 53 7.52 1.29 6.32
CA ILE A 53 6.60 0.21 5.97
C ILE A 53 5.82 0.54 4.70
N GLN A 54 5.30 1.76 4.55
CA GLN A 54 4.61 2.20 3.33
C GLN A 54 5.52 2.16 2.10
N ILE A 55 6.76 2.64 2.21
CA ILE A 55 7.75 2.54 1.13
C ILE A 55 8.01 1.06 0.79
N SER A 56 8.13 0.21 1.80
CA SER A 56 8.38 -1.22 1.62
C SER A 56 7.21 -1.92 0.93
N ILE A 57 5.96 -1.57 1.24
CA ILE A 57 4.75 -2.05 0.53
C ILE A 57 4.84 -1.71 -0.96
N LEU A 58 5.20 -0.46 -1.30
CA LEU A 58 5.36 -0.04 -2.69
C LEU A 58 6.47 -0.83 -3.40
N LEU A 59 7.60 -1.05 -2.72
CA LEU A 59 8.73 -1.81 -3.26
C LEU A 59 8.38 -3.29 -3.47
N ILE A 60 7.69 -3.93 -2.52
CA ILE A 60 7.23 -5.31 -2.66
C ILE A 60 6.29 -5.44 -3.86
N LEU A 61 5.37 -4.49 -4.04
CA LEU A 61 4.48 -4.46 -5.20
C LEU A 61 5.27 -4.30 -6.50
N PHE A 62 6.25 -3.40 -6.53
CA PHE A 62 7.09 -3.17 -7.71
C PHE A 62 7.94 -4.41 -8.04
N LEU A 63 8.49 -5.08 -7.03
CA LEU A 63 9.26 -6.32 -7.20
C LEU A 63 8.37 -7.48 -7.67
N ALA A 64 7.14 -7.56 -7.15
CA ALA A 64 6.14 -8.51 -7.63
C ALA A 64 5.78 -8.25 -9.10
N ALA A 65 5.64 -6.98 -9.49
CA ALA A 65 5.37 -6.57 -10.86
C ALA A 65 6.56 -6.84 -11.80
N ALA A 66 7.79 -6.59 -11.36
CA ALA A 66 9.02 -6.81 -12.13
C ALA A 66 9.27 -8.29 -12.43
N ASP A 67 8.83 -9.19 -11.56
CA ASP A 67 8.94 -10.63 -11.78
C ASP A 67 7.99 -11.18 -12.86
N THR A 68 6.95 -10.42 -13.24
CA THR A 68 5.96 -10.85 -14.25
C THR A 68 6.56 -10.94 -15.65
N TYR A 69 6.00 -11.83 -16.48
CA TYR A 69 6.41 -11.96 -17.89
C TYR A 69 6.20 -10.65 -18.66
N LEU A 70 5.12 -9.91 -18.37
CA LEU A 70 4.81 -8.60 -18.97
C LEU A 70 5.98 -7.63 -18.85
N PHE A 71 6.67 -7.61 -17.71
CA PHE A 71 7.86 -6.77 -17.51
C PHE A 71 9.04 -7.26 -18.37
N ARG A 72 9.27 -8.58 -18.42
CA ARG A 72 10.36 -9.20 -19.20
C ARG A 72 10.24 -9.00 -20.71
N VAL A 73 9.02 -8.91 -21.24
CA VAL A 73 8.78 -8.67 -22.67
C VAL A 73 8.54 -7.20 -23.02
N GLY A 74 8.66 -6.28 -22.06
CA GLY A 74 8.53 -4.84 -22.30
C GLY A 74 7.09 -4.34 -22.44
N LEU A 75 6.06 -5.13 -22.08
CA LEU A 75 4.66 -4.72 -22.06
C LEU A 75 4.31 -3.93 -20.78
N LEU A 76 5.12 -2.90 -20.47
CA LEU A 76 4.99 -2.09 -19.25
C LEU A 76 3.64 -1.36 -19.17
N GLY A 77 3.07 -0.91 -20.30
CA GLY A 77 1.79 -0.18 -20.30
C GLY A 77 0.62 -0.99 -19.73
N MET A 78 0.57 -2.30 -20.00
CA MET A 78 -0.47 -3.19 -19.47
C MET A 78 -0.28 -3.46 -17.97
N LEU A 79 0.98 -3.58 -17.55
CA LEU A 79 1.34 -3.75 -16.15
C LEU A 79 0.98 -2.48 -15.34
N VAL A 80 1.34 -1.30 -15.84
CA VAL A 80 0.98 -0.01 -15.25
C VAL A 80 -0.54 0.15 -15.17
N ARG A 81 -1.30 -0.24 -16.20
CA ARG A 81 -2.76 -0.22 -16.15
C ARG A 81 -3.31 -1.12 -15.03
N THR A 82 -2.65 -2.25 -14.77
CA THR A 82 -3.03 -3.20 -13.72
C THR A 82 -2.80 -2.65 -12.31
N ILE A 83 -1.69 -1.95 -12.08
CA ILE A 83 -1.35 -1.34 -10.78
C ILE A 83 -1.71 0.15 -10.68
N SER A 84 -2.35 0.73 -11.70
CA SER A 84 -2.61 2.18 -11.83
C SER A 84 -3.34 2.77 -10.63
N VAL A 85 -4.33 2.04 -10.10
CA VAL A 85 -5.07 2.44 -8.90
C VAL A 85 -4.13 2.55 -7.69
N VAL A 86 -3.19 1.60 -7.53
CA VAL A 86 -2.22 1.67 -6.43
C VAL A 86 -1.24 2.80 -6.64
N LEU A 87 -0.75 3.02 -7.87
CA LEU A 87 0.15 4.14 -8.19
C LEU A 87 -0.48 5.50 -7.91
N LEU A 88 -1.81 5.62 -7.97
CA LEU A 88 -2.52 6.84 -7.60
C LEU A 88 -2.78 6.92 -6.09
N VAL A 89 -3.34 5.87 -5.49
CA VAL A 89 -3.80 5.91 -4.09
C VAL A 89 -2.65 5.86 -3.09
N HIS A 90 -1.56 5.15 -3.40
CA HIS A 90 -0.40 5.00 -2.52
C HIS A 90 0.27 6.34 -2.18
N PRO A 91 0.68 7.19 -3.16
CA PRO A 91 1.29 8.48 -2.83
C PRO A 91 0.33 9.44 -2.11
N ILE A 92 -0.97 9.38 -2.41
CA ILE A 92 -1.98 10.19 -1.71
C ILE A 92 -2.04 9.80 -0.23
N TYR A 93 -2.15 8.49 0.05
CA TYR A 93 -2.19 7.99 1.41
C TYR A 93 -0.89 8.26 2.18
N MET A 94 0.26 8.11 1.53
CA MET A 94 1.57 8.43 2.11
C MET A 94 1.70 9.92 2.43
N ALA A 95 1.30 10.80 1.52
CA ALA A 95 1.31 12.24 1.76
C ALA A 95 0.39 12.65 2.93
N LEU A 96 -0.80 12.05 3.03
CA LEU A 96 -1.70 12.26 4.17
C LEU A 96 -1.10 11.72 5.47
N THR A 97 -0.49 10.55 5.45
CA THR A 97 0.19 9.96 6.62
C THR A 97 1.32 10.88 7.10
N ILE A 98 2.15 11.37 6.17
CA ILE A 98 3.23 12.32 6.48
C ILE A 98 2.67 13.63 7.02
N GLY A 99 1.60 14.15 6.42
CA GLY A 99 0.95 15.39 6.87
C GLY A 99 0.41 15.29 8.29
N VAL A 100 -0.33 14.21 8.61
CA VAL A 100 -0.86 13.96 9.95
C VAL A 100 0.27 13.77 10.96
N GLY A 101 1.29 12.98 10.63
CA GLY A 101 2.43 12.74 11.50
C GLY A 101 3.24 14.01 11.78
N ALA A 102 3.54 14.80 10.75
CA ALA A 102 4.25 16.07 10.89
C ALA A 102 3.45 17.09 11.72
N TYR A 103 2.13 17.18 11.51
CA TYR A 103 1.26 18.05 12.29
C TYR A 103 1.28 17.65 13.78
N ARG A 104 1.16 16.35 14.05
CA ARG A 104 1.17 15.79 15.40
C ARG A 104 2.49 16.05 16.11
N VAL A 105 3.62 15.69 15.50
CA VAL A 105 4.96 15.92 16.08
C VAL A 105 5.18 17.41 16.35
N ARG A 106 4.81 18.29 15.41
CA ARG A 106 4.96 19.74 15.60
C ARG A 106 4.14 20.26 16.79
N HIS A 107 2.94 19.73 17.01
CA HIS A 107 2.07 20.19 18.09
C HIS A 107 2.52 19.66 19.46
N LEU A 108 3.00 18.41 19.51
CA LEU A 108 3.42 17.73 20.75
C LEU A 108 4.83 18.13 21.20
N SER A 109 5.77 18.36 20.28
CA SER A 109 7.11 18.85 20.63
C SER A 109 7.14 20.31 21.12
N GLY A 110 5.99 20.97 21.19
CA GLY A 110 5.82 22.27 21.82
C GLY A 110 5.33 22.15 23.27
N THR A 111 4.37 22.99 23.64
CA THR A 111 3.65 22.92 24.93
C THR A 111 2.28 22.25 24.80
N GLY A 112 1.98 21.68 23.63
CA GLY A 112 0.69 21.08 23.32
C GLY A 112 0.51 19.72 24.02
N THR A 113 -0.65 19.52 24.63
CA THR A 113 -1.09 18.20 25.11
C THR A 113 -1.86 17.47 24.01
N LEU A 114 -1.94 16.14 24.09
CA LEU A 114 -2.73 15.35 23.13
C LEU A 114 -4.23 15.73 23.18
N ASP A 115 -4.75 16.09 24.35
CA ASP A 115 -6.13 16.60 24.51
C ASP A 115 -6.36 17.89 23.69
N ASN A 116 -5.37 18.79 23.65
CA ASN A 116 -5.44 19.99 22.82
C ASN A 116 -5.33 19.67 21.32
N LEU A 117 -4.61 18.60 20.95
CA LEU A 117 -4.52 18.14 19.56
C LEU A 117 -5.86 17.63 19.05
N TRP A 118 -6.57 16.81 19.84
CA TRP A 118 -7.87 16.25 19.47
C TRP A 118 -9.03 17.25 19.59
N LYS A 119 -8.81 18.43 20.20
CA LYS A 119 -9.72 19.57 20.16
C LYS A 119 -9.55 20.45 18.91
N ASN A 120 -8.52 20.19 18.11
CA ASN A 120 -8.26 20.97 16.91
C ASN A 120 -9.02 20.40 15.70
N ASP A 121 -10.03 21.14 15.24
CA ASP A 121 -10.87 20.76 14.09
C ASP A 121 -10.06 20.44 12.83
N THR A 122 -8.94 21.13 12.61
CA THR A 122 -8.07 20.89 11.46
C THR A 122 -7.40 19.53 11.55
N PHE A 123 -6.88 19.19 12.73
CA PHE A 123 -6.24 17.89 12.96
C PHE A 123 -7.25 16.74 12.83
N ILE A 124 -8.45 16.92 13.40
CA ILE A 124 -9.54 15.95 13.30
C ILE A 124 -9.91 15.73 11.83
N ALA A 125 -10.12 16.80 11.06
CA ALA A 125 -10.50 16.70 9.66
C ALA A 125 -9.45 15.97 8.81
N ILE A 126 -8.17 16.34 8.95
CA ILE A 126 -7.08 15.71 8.19
C ILE A 126 -6.90 14.23 8.60
N SER A 127 -6.98 13.93 9.90
CA SER A 127 -6.90 12.55 10.40
C SER A 127 -8.07 11.69 9.92
N PHE A 128 -9.27 12.25 9.87
CA PHE A 128 -10.44 11.58 9.34
C PHE A 128 -10.31 11.29 7.84
N ILE A 129 -9.87 12.28 7.06
CA ILE A 129 -9.60 12.11 5.61
C ILE A 129 -8.53 11.04 5.39
N GLN A 130 -7.45 11.05 6.18
CA GLN A 130 -6.39 10.05 6.09
C GLN A 130 -6.94 8.63 6.30
N LYS A 131 -7.82 8.44 7.28
CA LYS A 131 -8.46 7.14 7.55
C LYS A 131 -9.44 6.71 6.45
N LEU A 132 -10.19 7.66 5.88
CA LEU A 132 -11.06 7.36 4.74
C LEU A 132 -10.27 6.92 3.51
N VAL A 133 -9.09 7.51 3.28
CA VAL A 133 -8.19 7.14 2.17
C VAL A 133 -7.43 5.83 2.47
N ALA A 134 -7.24 5.47 3.74
CA ALA A 134 -6.61 4.20 4.13
C ALA A 134 -7.40 2.98 3.61
N ILE A 135 -8.73 3.05 3.59
CA ILE A 135 -9.61 1.95 3.13
C ILE A 135 -9.32 1.57 1.66
N PRO A 136 -9.45 2.47 0.67
CA PRO A 136 -9.13 2.14 -0.71
C PRO A 136 -7.64 1.82 -0.89
N TYR A 137 -6.74 2.39 -0.09
CA TYR A 137 -5.32 2.06 -0.11
C TYR A 137 -5.06 0.58 0.20
N TYR A 138 -5.60 0.05 1.31
CA TYR A 138 -5.40 -1.35 1.68
C TYR A 138 -6.03 -2.29 0.65
N ILE A 139 -7.25 -1.99 0.21
CA ILE A 139 -7.97 -2.79 -0.79
C ILE A 139 -7.19 -2.81 -2.12
N ALA A 140 -6.69 -1.67 -2.58
CA ALA A 140 -5.97 -1.57 -3.84
C ALA A 140 -4.65 -2.37 -3.80
N ASN A 141 -3.87 -2.27 -2.72
CA ASN A 141 -2.61 -3.01 -2.57
C ASN A 141 -2.84 -4.53 -2.55
N VAL A 142 -3.85 -5.02 -1.80
CA VAL A 142 -4.19 -6.45 -1.77
C VAL A 142 -4.66 -6.93 -3.14
N ARG A 143 -5.59 -6.21 -3.78
CA ARG A 143 -6.11 -6.58 -5.10
C ARG A 143 -5.02 -6.59 -6.16
N ALA A 144 -4.14 -5.59 -6.17
CA ALA A 144 -3.03 -5.53 -7.11
C ALA A 144 -2.06 -6.70 -6.89
N THR A 145 -1.74 -7.02 -5.63
CA THR A 145 -0.83 -8.11 -5.30
C THR A 145 -1.38 -9.48 -5.68
N ILE A 146 -2.65 -9.75 -5.39
CA ILE A 146 -3.34 -10.99 -5.83
C ILE A 146 -3.40 -11.05 -7.37
N LYS A 147 -3.70 -9.93 -8.03
CA LYS A 147 -3.79 -9.89 -9.49
C LYS A 147 -2.43 -10.08 -10.18
N LEU A 148 -1.35 -9.58 -9.58
CA LEU A 148 0.02 -9.81 -10.03
C LEU A 148 0.48 -11.26 -9.80
N GLU A 149 -0.22 -12.01 -8.95
CA GLU A 149 0.04 -13.42 -8.69
C GLU A 149 -0.57 -14.35 -9.75
N ASP A 150 -1.57 -13.88 -10.51
CA ASP A 150 -2.32 -14.72 -11.43
C ASP A 150 -1.39 -15.31 -12.51
N PRO A 151 -1.29 -16.66 -12.61
CA PRO A 151 -0.45 -17.35 -13.58
C PRO A 151 -0.79 -17.01 -15.05
N MET A 152 -1.97 -16.43 -15.31
CA MET A 152 -2.32 -15.85 -16.61
C MET A 152 -1.29 -14.83 -17.12
N TYR A 153 -0.65 -14.09 -16.21
CA TYR A 153 0.40 -13.12 -16.55
C TYR A 153 1.79 -13.72 -16.69
N PHE A 154 1.98 -15.01 -16.38
CA PHE A 154 3.30 -15.65 -16.41
C PHE A 154 3.45 -16.66 -17.55
N ASN A 155 2.36 -17.25 -18.05
CA ASN A 155 2.43 -18.34 -19.01
C ASN A 155 2.07 -17.90 -20.43
N LYS A 156 3.09 -17.81 -21.31
CA LYS A 156 2.95 -17.43 -22.74
C LYS A 156 1.86 -18.24 -23.44
N ALA A 157 1.71 -19.52 -23.12
CA ALA A 157 0.69 -20.40 -23.70
C ALA A 157 -0.75 -19.99 -23.31
N ALA A 158 -0.96 -19.56 -22.06
CA ALA A 158 -2.26 -19.07 -21.60
C ALA A 158 -2.62 -17.74 -22.29
N TRP A 159 -1.66 -16.82 -22.41
CA TRP A 159 -1.85 -15.55 -23.09
C TRP A 159 -2.17 -15.74 -24.59
N ILE A 160 -1.43 -16.62 -25.27
CA ILE A 160 -1.68 -16.97 -26.68
C ILE A 160 -3.07 -17.61 -26.85
N ASN A 161 -3.54 -18.41 -25.90
CA ASN A 161 -4.88 -19.01 -25.96
C ASN A 161 -5.98 -17.95 -25.85
N VAL A 162 -5.81 -16.93 -25.00
CA VAL A 162 -6.76 -15.80 -24.89
C VAL A 162 -6.80 -14.97 -26.17
N ILE A 163 -5.63 -14.64 -26.76
CA ILE A 163 -5.59 -13.96 -28.07
C ILE A 163 -6.27 -14.81 -29.14
N LYS A 164 -5.96 -16.11 -29.20
CA LYS A 164 -6.55 -17.02 -30.19
C LYS A 164 -8.06 -17.13 -30.04
N GLN A 165 -8.59 -17.12 -28.80
CA GLN A 165 -10.03 -17.10 -28.56
C GLN A 165 -10.67 -15.78 -28.99
N GLN A 166 -10.08 -14.63 -28.64
CA GLN A 166 -10.60 -13.33 -29.07
C GLN A 166 -10.60 -13.20 -30.59
N LYS A 167 -9.51 -13.61 -31.26
CA LYS A 167 -9.43 -13.56 -32.72
C LYS A 167 -10.50 -14.41 -33.41
N ARG A 168 -10.78 -15.61 -32.87
CA ARG A 168 -11.86 -16.49 -33.37
C ARG A 168 -13.28 -15.92 -33.17
N LEU A 169 -13.47 -15.04 -32.18
CA LEU A 169 -14.76 -14.36 -31.98
C LEU A 169 -14.95 -13.26 -33.02
N PHE A 170 -13.91 -12.45 -33.27
CA PHE A 170 -13.92 -11.44 -34.32
C PHE A 170 -14.01 -11.99 -35.75
N GLU A 171 -13.52 -13.21 -36.00
CA GLU A 171 -13.64 -13.88 -37.31
C GLU A 171 -15.03 -14.54 -37.54
N LYS A 172 -15.90 -14.55 -36.52
CA LYS A 172 -17.25 -15.13 -36.59
C LYS A 172 -18.38 -14.09 -36.70
N GLU A 173 -18.05 -12.81 -36.53
CA GLU A 173 -18.93 -11.67 -36.81
C GLU A 173 -18.70 -11.16 -38.24
#